data_AF-A0A6M4BUK3-F1
#
_entry.id   AF-A0A6M4BUK3-F1
#
_cell.length_a   1.000
_cell.length_b   1.000
_cell.length_c   1.000
_cell.angle_alpha   90.00
_cell.angle_beta   90.00
_cell.angle_gamma   90.00
#
_symmetry.space_group_name_H-M   'P 1'
#
loop_
_entity.id
_entity.type
_entity.pdbx_description
1 polymer ?
#
loop_
_entity_poly.entity_id
_entity_poly.type
_entity_poly.pdbx_seq_one_letter_code
_entity_poly.pdbx_strand_id
1 'polypeptide(L)'
;DSDFIGNGNGLILYSLPQKRNQLNLFFIDSKEGVITTTGKLDYENQSVYNVTIVASDLGSPSLSSTAILMLTVTDVPDEIELSDKPVFISRYFELEIEENVHAPVELITLNLTEYYETFKMRYFILNENDTEVKKNFVMDPTNGTLYLVRSPDRQIRDVYEIIVRAERQKISREL
;
A
#
# COMPACT_ATOMS: atom_id res chain seq x y z
N ASP A 1 59.30 -20.29 -13.33
CA ASP A 1 58.24 -19.30 -13.07
C ASP A 1 57.03 -19.67 -13.91
N SER A 2 56.03 -20.39 -13.41
CA SER A 2 55.11 -20.14 -12.29
C SER A 2 54.12 -19.01 -12.57
N ASP A 3 53.08 -19.32 -13.34
CA ASP A 3 51.82 -18.58 -13.24
C ASP A 3 50.69 -19.56 -12.91
N PHE A 4 50.26 -19.45 -11.67
CA PHE A 4 49.26 -20.22 -10.97
C PHE A 4 47.90 -19.95 -11.63
N ILE A 5 47.39 -20.88 -12.45
CA ILE A 5 45.98 -20.87 -12.81
C ILE A 5 45.21 -21.19 -11.53
N GLY A 6 44.79 -20.14 -10.84
CA GLY A 6 43.93 -20.22 -9.66
C GLY A 6 42.74 -21.10 -10.00
N ASN A 7 42.70 -22.25 -9.36
CA ASN A 7 41.84 -23.40 -9.58
C ASN A 7 40.35 -23.17 -9.29
N GLY A 8 39.83 -21.94 -9.40
CA GLY A 8 38.41 -21.62 -9.18
C GLY A 8 37.92 -21.79 -7.74
N ASN A 9 38.75 -22.34 -6.84
CA ASN A 9 38.43 -22.67 -5.45
C ASN A 9 37.97 -21.47 -4.57
N GLY A 10 38.14 -20.23 -5.05
CA GLY A 10 37.71 -19.02 -4.35
C GLY A 10 36.39 -18.42 -4.86
N LEU A 11 35.87 -18.87 -6.01
CA LEU A 11 34.62 -18.35 -6.57
C LEU A 11 33.48 -19.28 -6.21
N ILE A 12 32.55 -18.77 -5.39
CA ILE A 12 31.37 -19.48 -4.92
C ILE A 12 30.17 -19.03 -5.75
N LEU A 13 29.39 -19.99 -6.25
CA LEU A 13 28.11 -19.73 -6.91
C LEU A 13 26.94 -20.25 -6.06
N TYR A 14 25.91 -19.42 -5.94
CA TYR A 14 24.69 -19.74 -5.21
C TYR A 14 23.58 -20.19 -6.15
N SER A 15 22.77 -21.14 -5.69
CA SER A 15 21.63 -21.64 -6.46
C SER A 15 20.50 -22.13 -5.56
N LEU A 16 19.28 -22.09 -6.11
CA LEU A 16 18.10 -22.73 -5.55
C LEU A 16 17.84 -24.03 -6.32
N PRO A 17 17.94 -25.22 -5.69
CA PRO A 17 17.70 -26.48 -6.38
C PRO A 17 16.25 -26.57 -6.88
N GLN A 18 16.05 -26.72 -8.20
CA GLN A 18 14.72 -26.65 -8.81
C GLN A 18 13.72 -27.69 -8.25
N LYS A 19 14.19 -28.88 -7.87
CA LYS A 19 13.32 -29.91 -7.25
C LYS A 19 12.75 -29.52 -5.89
N ARG A 20 13.29 -28.47 -5.25
CA ARG A 20 12.85 -27.93 -3.95
C ARG A 20 12.31 -26.50 -4.03
N ASN A 21 12.47 -25.81 -5.16
CA ASN A 21 11.83 -24.50 -5.41
C ASN A 21 10.40 -24.72 -5.96
N GLN A 22 9.54 -25.36 -5.15
CA GLN A 22 8.26 -25.93 -5.56
C GLN A 22 7.27 -24.96 -6.22
N LEU A 23 7.52 -23.65 -6.19
CA LEU A 23 6.60 -22.62 -6.68
C LEU A 23 7.26 -21.52 -7.53
N ASN A 24 8.56 -21.60 -7.83
CA ASN A 24 9.32 -20.53 -8.52
C ASN A 24 9.18 -19.14 -7.88
N LEU A 25 8.80 -19.04 -6.60
CA LEU A 25 8.54 -17.78 -5.88
C LEU A 25 9.82 -17.06 -5.43
N PHE A 26 10.96 -17.74 -5.51
CA PHE A 26 12.25 -17.21 -5.07
C PHE A 26 13.27 -17.29 -6.19
N PHE A 27 14.05 -16.22 -6.30
CA PHE A 27 15.24 -16.11 -7.12
C PHE A 27 16.44 -15.87 -6.20
N ILE A 28 17.62 -16.35 -6.61
CA ILE A 28 18.88 -16.03 -5.94
C ILE A 28 19.87 -15.50 -6.97
N ASP A 29 20.52 -14.37 -6.66
CA ASP A 29 21.66 -13.93 -7.43
C ASP A 29 22.81 -14.93 -7.22
N SER A 30 23.32 -15.51 -8.30
CA SER A 30 24.29 -16.59 -8.21
C SER A 30 25.67 -16.13 -7.73
N LYS A 31 25.99 -14.84 -7.76
CA LYS A 31 27.27 -14.30 -7.33
C LYS A 31 27.18 -13.68 -5.93
N GLU A 32 26.12 -12.91 -5.71
CA GLU A 32 25.92 -12.16 -4.45
C GLU A 32 25.17 -12.97 -3.39
N GLY A 33 24.45 -14.03 -3.78
CA GLY A 33 23.65 -14.84 -2.86
C GLY A 33 22.38 -14.14 -2.36
N VAL A 34 22.02 -12.98 -2.92
CA VAL A 34 20.83 -12.21 -2.56
C VAL A 34 19.58 -12.93 -3.04
N ILE A 35 18.66 -13.21 -2.12
CA ILE A 35 17.38 -13.85 -2.41
C ILE A 35 16.29 -12.80 -2.57
N THR A 36 15.52 -12.90 -3.66
CA THR A 36 14.39 -12.03 -3.94
C THR A 36 13.14 -12.85 -4.23
N THR A 37 11.98 -12.27 -3.94
CA THR A 37 10.68 -12.84 -4.29
C THR A 37 10.34 -12.49 -5.75
N THR A 38 9.86 -13.46 -6.51
CA THR A 38 9.43 -13.28 -7.90
C THR A 38 7.91 -13.18 -8.05
N GLY A 39 7.15 -13.43 -6.97
CA GLY A 39 5.69 -13.35 -6.92
C GLY A 39 5.16 -12.93 -5.54
N LYS A 40 3.83 -12.77 -5.42
CA LYS A 40 3.17 -12.43 -4.15
C LYS A 40 3.27 -13.62 -3.19
N LEU A 41 3.67 -13.36 -1.94
CA LEU A 41 3.54 -14.29 -0.82
C LEU A 41 2.18 -14.06 -0.16
N ASP A 42 1.49 -15.13 0.18
CA ASP A 42 0.11 -15.09 0.65
C ASP A 42 0.00 -15.96 1.90
N TYR A 43 -0.32 -15.33 3.04
CA TYR A 43 -0.30 -15.99 4.35
C TYR A 43 -1.33 -17.12 4.43
N GLU A 44 -2.52 -16.88 3.89
CA GLU A 44 -3.68 -17.77 3.86
C GLU A 44 -3.38 -19.04 3.05
N ASN A 45 -2.62 -18.88 1.95
CA ASN A 45 -2.20 -19.99 1.13
C ASN A 45 -1.01 -20.75 1.74
N GLN A 46 0.02 -20.03 2.21
CA GLN A 46 1.19 -20.64 2.84
C GLN A 46 1.99 -19.64 3.70
N SER A 47 2.02 -19.89 5.00
CA SER A 47 2.69 -19.00 5.99
C SER A 47 4.17 -19.31 6.23
N VAL A 48 4.68 -20.48 5.81
CA VAL A 48 6.08 -20.87 6.02
C VAL A 48 6.67 -21.48 4.75
N TYR A 49 7.83 -20.97 4.32
CA TYR A 49 8.60 -21.49 3.19
C TYR A 49 10.00 -21.93 3.64
N ASN A 50 10.40 -23.14 3.22
CA ASN A 50 11.74 -23.66 3.45
C ASN A 50 12.55 -23.60 2.15
N VAL A 51 13.36 -22.57 2.00
CA VAL A 51 14.18 -22.34 0.80
C VAL A 51 15.53 -23.02 0.98
N THR A 52 15.79 -24.08 0.21
CA THR A 52 17.12 -24.72 0.18
C THR A 52 18.05 -23.90 -0.70
N ILE A 53 19.22 -23.54 -0.16
CA ILE A 53 20.26 -22.79 -0.85
C ILE A 53 21.50 -23.67 -0.94
N VAL A 54 22.11 -23.73 -2.12
CA VAL A 54 23.37 -24.46 -2.35
C VAL A 54 24.43 -23.46 -2.79
N ALA A 55 25.55 -23.46 -2.09
CA ALA A 55 26.76 -22.73 -2.43
C ALA A 55 27.81 -23.75 -2.93
N SER A 56 28.29 -23.59 -4.15
CA SER A 56 29.29 -24.48 -4.76
C SER A 56 30.49 -23.69 -5.24
N ASP A 57 31.70 -24.20 -4.99
CA ASP A 57 32.90 -23.66 -5.62
C ASP A 57 33.02 -24.14 -7.09
N LEU A 58 33.93 -23.53 -7.84
CA LEU A 58 34.26 -23.96 -9.21
C LEU A 58 35.49 -24.89 -9.26
N GLY A 59 35.80 -25.58 -8.16
CA GLY A 59 36.88 -26.54 -8.07
C GLY A 59 36.64 -27.82 -8.88
N SER A 60 37.66 -28.67 -8.99
CA SER A 60 37.58 -30.00 -9.61
C SER A 60 38.30 -31.03 -8.72
N PRO A 61 37.58 -31.84 -7.93
CA PRO A 61 36.11 -31.88 -7.80
C PRO A 61 35.56 -30.63 -7.09
N SER A 62 34.34 -30.23 -7.45
CA SER A 62 33.65 -29.10 -6.80
C SER A 62 33.21 -29.50 -5.39
N LEU A 63 33.40 -28.59 -4.43
CA LEU A 63 32.85 -28.69 -3.08
C LEU A 63 31.60 -27.83 -2.98
N SER A 64 30.63 -28.31 -2.19
CA SER A 64 29.39 -27.59 -1.96
C SER A 64 28.92 -27.65 -0.51
N SER A 65 28.16 -26.65 -0.10
CA SER A 65 27.48 -26.56 1.18
C SER A 65 26.00 -26.23 0.95
N THR A 66 25.13 -26.73 1.83
CA THR A 66 23.69 -26.52 1.75
C THR A 66 23.17 -25.88 3.02
N ALA A 67 22.34 -24.85 2.86
CA ALA A 67 21.60 -24.20 3.95
C ALA A 67 20.09 -24.23 3.68
N ILE A 68 19.30 -24.10 4.74
CA ILE A 68 17.85 -23.96 4.65
C ILE A 68 17.47 -22.62 5.28
N LEU A 69 16.90 -21.73 4.47
CA LEU A 69 16.30 -20.48 4.91
C LEU A 69 14.82 -20.73 5.19
N MET A 70 14.42 -20.60 6.45
CA MET A 70 13.03 -20.63 6.86
C MET A 70 12.46 -19.20 6.79
N LEU A 71 11.56 -18.97 5.84
CA LEU A 71 10.83 -17.72 5.70
C LEU A 71 9.44 -17.89 6.29
N THR A 72 9.13 -17.06 7.28
CA THR A 72 7.78 -16.98 7.85
C THR A 72 7.11 -15.73 7.30
N VAL A 73 6.01 -15.92 6.57
CA VAL A 73 5.12 -14.84 6.19
C VAL A 73 4.29 -14.51 7.41
N THR A 74 4.33 -13.25 7.82
CA THR A 74 3.46 -12.75 8.88
C THR A 74 2.10 -12.44 8.27
N ASP A 75 1.05 -12.90 8.95
CA ASP A 75 -0.31 -12.46 8.67
C ASP A 75 -0.35 -10.93 8.71
N VAL A 76 -0.95 -10.36 7.68
CA VAL A 76 -1.34 -8.97 7.66
C VAL A 76 -2.85 -9.04 7.79
N PRO A 77 -3.41 -8.83 9.01
CA PRO A 77 -4.85 -8.87 9.21
C PRO A 77 -5.57 -8.16 8.08
N ASP A 78 -6.66 -8.69 7.55
CA ASP A 78 -7.39 -8.12 6.39
C ASP A 78 -7.70 -6.62 6.54
N GLU A 79 -7.84 -6.14 7.78
CA GLU A 79 -8.01 -4.72 8.11
C GLU A 79 -6.77 -3.85 7.79
N ILE A 80 -5.61 -4.45 7.55
CA ILE A 80 -4.33 -3.80 7.20
C ILE A 80 -4.09 -3.77 5.67
N GLU A 81 -4.84 -4.53 4.85
CA GLU A 81 -4.97 -4.21 3.40
C GLU A 81 -5.68 -2.85 3.18
N LEU A 82 -6.23 -2.23 4.24
CA LEU A 82 -6.65 -0.83 4.26
C LEU A 82 -5.50 0.17 4.43
N SER A 83 -4.23 -0.24 4.61
CA SER A 83 -3.14 0.71 4.88
C SER A 83 -2.92 1.78 3.78
N ASP A 84 -3.52 1.59 2.59
CA ASP A 84 -3.55 2.59 1.52
C ASP A 84 -4.88 3.36 1.37
N LYS A 85 -5.97 2.96 2.05
CA LYS A 85 -7.31 3.55 1.90
C LYS A 85 -7.84 4.10 3.22
N PRO A 86 -7.88 5.44 3.36
CA PRO A 86 -8.41 6.11 4.56
C PRO A 86 -9.84 5.69 4.87
N VAL A 87 -10.13 5.46 6.14
CA VAL A 87 -11.46 5.07 6.63
C VAL A 87 -12.03 6.18 7.49
N PHE A 88 -13.22 6.66 7.14
CA PHE A 88 -13.99 7.61 7.96
C PHE A 88 -14.61 6.92 9.17
N ILE A 89 -14.75 7.64 10.29
CA ILE A 89 -15.38 7.11 11.52
C ILE A 89 -16.82 6.65 11.27
N SER A 90 -17.54 7.33 10.37
CA SER A 90 -18.86 6.92 9.89
C SER A 90 -18.89 6.87 8.37
N ARG A 91 -19.69 5.96 7.82
CA ARG A 91 -19.91 5.81 6.37
C ARG A 91 -21.02 6.72 5.83
N TYR A 92 -21.95 7.13 6.70
CA TYR A 92 -23.12 7.93 6.34
C TYR A 92 -23.30 9.07 7.33
N PHE A 93 -23.63 10.24 6.81
CA PHE A 93 -23.95 11.45 7.56
C PHE A 93 -25.23 12.05 6.97
N GLU A 94 -26.20 12.32 7.83
CA GLU A 94 -27.44 13.00 7.46
C GLU A 94 -27.43 14.37 8.13
N LEU A 95 -27.64 15.41 7.34
CA LEU A 95 -27.67 16.80 7.79
C LEU A 95 -28.93 17.46 7.26
N GLU A 96 -29.59 18.24 8.12
CA GLU A 96 -30.70 19.11 7.73
C GLU A 96 -30.21 20.56 7.70
N ILE A 97 -30.50 21.26 6.60
CA ILE A 97 -30.12 22.66 6.40
C ILE A 97 -31.33 23.48 5.99
N GLU A 98 -31.43 24.70 6.49
CA GLU A 98 -32.49 25.62 6.11
C GLU A 98 -32.18 26.26 4.74
N GLU A 99 -33.21 26.42 3.90
CA GLU A 99 -33.09 27.26 2.70
C GLU A 99 -32.82 28.72 3.10
N ASN A 100 -32.20 29.50 2.21
CA ASN A 100 -31.87 30.92 2.44
C ASN A 100 -30.94 31.20 3.64
N VAL A 101 -30.25 30.18 4.17
CA VAL A 101 -29.23 30.36 5.22
C VAL A 101 -28.11 31.27 4.72
N HIS A 102 -27.60 32.15 5.57
CA HIS A 102 -26.55 33.10 5.19
C HIS A 102 -25.19 32.39 5.09
N ALA A 103 -24.78 32.05 3.86
CA ALA A 103 -23.51 31.39 3.57
C ALA A 103 -22.29 32.34 3.66
N PRO A 104 -21.07 31.84 3.95
CA PRO A 104 -20.72 30.44 4.13
C PRO A 104 -21.09 29.87 5.52
N VAL A 105 -21.50 28.60 5.55
CA VAL A 105 -21.84 27.85 6.77
C VAL A 105 -20.98 26.59 6.84
N GLU A 106 -20.39 26.32 8.01
CA GLU A 106 -19.73 25.05 8.30
C GLU A 106 -20.79 23.97 8.57
N LEU A 107 -20.71 22.85 7.86
CA LEU A 107 -21.68 21.76 8.00
C LEU A 107 -21.15 20.67 8.92
N ILE A 108 -20.02 20.06 8.56
CA ILE A 108 -19.45 18.93 9.29
C ILE A 108 -17.95 18.78 9.00
N THR A 109 -17.19 18.35 10.00
CA THR A 109 -15.81 17.88 9.83
C THR A 109 -15.79 16.35 9.73
N LEU A 110 -15.29 15.81 8.61
CA LEU A 110 -15.24 14.37 8.38
C LEU A 110 -13.94 13.77 8.93
N ASN A 111 -14.04 13.16 10.10
CA ASN A 111 -12.90 12.53 10.76
C ASN A 111 -12.63 11.12 10.22
N LEU A 112 -11.35 10.80 10.10
CA LEU A 112 -10.87 9.44 9.84
C LEU A 112 -10.72 8.70 11.17
N THR A 113 -10.57 7.37 11.11
CA THR A 113 -10.20 6.58 12.28
C THR A 113 -8.85 7.03 12.85
N GLU A 114 -8.63 6.80 14.15
CA GLU A 114 -7.41 7.22 14.89
C GLU A 114 -6.10 6.77 14.21
N TYR A 115 -6.15 5.64 13.49
CA TYR A 115 -5.04 5.13 12.69
C TYR A 115 -4.48 6.17 11.71
N TYR A 116 -5.32 7.10 11.22
CA TYR A 116 -4.94 8.07 10.21
C TYR A 116 -4.55 9.46 10.71
N GLU A 117 -4.65 9.74 12.02
CA GLU A 117 -4.43 11.07 12.59
C GLU A 117 -3.01 11.61 12.34
N THR A 118 -2.02 10.72 12.25
CA THR A 118 -0.61 11.10 12.05
C THR A 118 -0.22 11.28 10.58
N PHE A 119 -1.08 10.88 9.64
CA PHE A 119 -0.78 11.00 8.21
C PHE A 119 -1.23 12.36 7.68
N LYS A 120 -0.45 12.89 6.73
CA LYS A 120 -0.88 14.06 5.97
C LYS A 120 -1.93 13.64 4.94
N MET A 121 -3.18 13.99 5.21
CA MET A 121 -4.32 13.63 4.37
C MET A 121 -4.67 14.76 3.38
N ARG A 122 -5.42 14.40 2.35
CA ARG A 122 -6.08 15.34 1.46
C ARG A 122 -7.51 14.88 1.20
N TYR A 123 -8.46 15.81 1.30
CA TYR A 123 -9.88 15.53 1.19
C TYR A 123 -10.47 16.12 -0.10
N PHE A 124 -11.47 15.45 -0.67
CA PHE A 124 -12.07 15.77 -1.95
C PHE A 124 -13.56 15.45 -1.96
N ILE A 125 -14.33 16.23 -2.72
CA ILE A 125 -15.65 15.84 -3.21
C ILE A 125 -15.44 15.08 -4.52
N LEU A 126 -16.02 13.89 -4.66
CA LEU A 126 -15.87 13.03 -5.84
C LEU A 126 -16.89 13.34 -6.93
N ASN A 127 -18.11 13.73 -6.54
CA ASN A 127 -19.20 14.01 -7.46
C ASN A 127 -19.28 15.50 -7.84
N GLU A 128 -18.13 16.16 -8.06
CA GLU A 128 -18.07 17.55 -8.55
C GLU A 128 -18.59 17.72 -9.98
N ASN A 129 -18.88 16.63 -10.69
CA ASN A 129 -19.60 16.66 -11.96
C ASN A 129 -21.06 17.11 -11.80
N ASP A 130 -21.64 16.97 -10.59
CA ASP A 130 -22.94 17.52 -10.24
C ASP A 130 -22.81 19.04 -10.06
N THR A 131 -23.45 19.80 -10.95
CA THR A 131 -23.31 21.27 -10.98
C THR A 131 -23.85 21.95 -9.74
N GLU A 132 -24.91 21.40 -9.13
CA GLU A 132 -25.48 21.98 -7.92
C GLU A 132 -24.63 21.64 -6.69
N VAL A 133 -24.04 20.44 -6.64
CA VAL A 133 -23.04 20.10 -5.60
C VAL A 133 -21.83 21.02 -5.71
N LYS A 134 -21.23 21.12 -6.90
CA LYS A 134 -20.03 21.94 -7.14
C LYS A 134 -20.24 23.43 -6.85
N LYS A 135 -21.46 23.93 -7.11
CA LYS A 135 -21.80 25.35 -6.91
C LYS A 135 -22.04 25.70 -5.45
N ASN A 136 -22.66 24.79 -4.69
CA ASN A 136 -23.16 25.08 -3.35
C ASN A 136 -22.24 24.59 -2.24
N PHE A 137 -21.40 23.57 -2.49
CA PHE A 137 -20.58 22.93 -1.47
C PHE A 137 -19.08 23.00 -1.80
N VAL A 138 -18.27 23.20 -0.76
CA VAL A 138 -16.80 23.15 -0.85
C VAL A 138 -16.28 22.37 0.35
N MET A 139 -15.26 21.55 0.12
CA MET A 139 -14.56 20.83 1.18
C MET A 139 -13.17 21.43 1.39
N ASP A 140 -12.79 21.68 2.64
CA ASP A 140 -11.42 22.02 2.99
C ASP A 140 -10.54 20.78 2.76
N PRO A 141 -9.55 20.86 1.85
CA PRO A 141 -8.76 19.72 1.45
C PRO A 141 -7.74 19.30 2.52
N THR A 142 -7.57 20.06 3.61
CA THR A 142 -6.56 19.81 4.65
C THR A 142 -7.14 19.19 5.90
N ASN A 143 -8.35 19.58 6.31
CA ASN A 143 -8.97 19.11 7.54
C ASN A 143 -10.28 18.31 7.31
N GLY A 144 -10.78 18.23 6.07
CA GLY A 144 -11.98 17.45 5.75
C GLY A 144 -13.31 18.12 6.14
N THR A 145 -13.30 19.43 6.42
CA THR A 145 -14.51 20.19 6.74
C THR A 145 -15.31 20.51 5.49
N LEU A 146 -16.59 20.15 5.49
CA LEU A 146 -17.54 20.48 4.43
C LEU A 146 -18.26 21.79 4.76
N TYR A 147 -18.27 22.70 3.80
CA TYR A 147 -18.92 24.01 3.89
C TYR A 147 -20.02 24.14 2.84
N LEU A 148 -21.10 24.78 3.24
CA LEU A 148 -22.09 25.35 2.35
C LEU A 148 -21.66 26.78 1.99
N VAL A 149 -21.31 27.03 0.74
CA VAL A 149 -20.82 28.34 0.27
C VAL A 149 -21.88 29.16 -0.45
N ARG A 150 -23.03 28.56 -0.78
CA ARG A 150 -24.21 29.23 -1.30
C ARG A 150 -25.47 28.61 -0.71
N SER A 151 -26.44 29.45 -0.39
CA SER A 151 -27.74 29.01 0.10
C SER A 151 -28.42 28.14 -0.97
N PRO A 152 -28.85 26.91 -0.65
CA PRO A 152 -29.61 26.08 -1.56
C PRO A 152 -31.02 26.63 -1.71
N ASP A 153 -31.59 26.40 -2.88
CA ASP A 153 -32.99 26.68 -3.19
C ASP A 153 -33.71 25.33 -3.19
N ARG A 154 -34.61 25.14 -2.23
CA ARG A 154 -35.32 23.87 -2.04
C ARG A 154 -36.23 23.54 -3.22
N GLN A 155 -36.75 24.54 -3.94
CA GLN A 155 -37.59 24.32 -5.11
C GLN A 155 -36.78 23.83 -6.31
N ILE A 156 -35.47 24.10 -6.34
CA ILE A 156 -34.53 23.53 -7.32
C ILE A 156 -34.12 22.12 -6.93
N ARG A 157 -33.68 21.92 -5.68
CA ARG A 157 -33.25 20.62 -5.17
C ARG A 157 -33.34 20.57 -3.65
N ASP A 158 -34.02 19.56 -3.14
CA ASP A 158 -34.25 19.34 -1.71
C ASP A 158 -33.30 18.33 -1.07
N VAL A 159 -32.65 17.47 -1.87
CA VAL A 159 -31.70 16.45 -1.38
C VAL A 159 -30.40 16.48 -2.17
N TYR A 160 -29.29 16.55 -1.44
CA TYR A 160 -27.93 16.46 -1.98
C TYR A 160 -27.24 15.21 -1.46
N GLU A 161 -26.77 14.37 -2.39
CA GLU A 161 -25.84 13.28 -2.06
C GLU A 161 -24.42 13.80 -2.36
N ILE A 162 -23.57 13.86 -1.35
CA ILE A 162 -22.19 14.34 -1.49
C ILE A 162 -21.26 13.18 -1.22
N ILE A 163 -20.51 12.77 -2.24
CA ILE A 163 -19.59 11.65 -2.15
C ILE A 163 -18.20 12.23 -1.90
N VAL A 164 -17.55 11.76 -0.85
CA VAL A 164 -16.29 12.33 -0.35
C VAL A 164 -15.19 11.28 -0.32
N ARG A 165 -13.95 11.72 -0.49
CA ARG A 165 -12.76 10.85 -0.43
C ARG A 165 -11.65 11.52 0.34
N ALA A 166 -10.94 10.75 1.13
CA ALA A 166 -9.64 11.12 1.67
C ALA A 166 -8.55 10.28 1.00
N GLU A 167 -7.39 10.90 0.76
CA GLU A 167 -6.19 10.24 0.24
C GLU A 167 -4.97 10.68 1.03
N ARG A 168 -4.05 9.75 1.28
CA ARG A 168 -2.77 10.08 1.89
C ARG A 168 -1.91 10.85 0.89
N GLN A 169 -1.35 11.98 1.30
CA GLN A 169 -0.36 12.68 0.48
C GLN A 169 0.92 11.84 0.41
N LYS A 170 1.29 11.39 -0.79
CA LYS A 170 2.57 10.71 -1.03
C LYS A 170 3.70 11.69 -0.70
N ILE A 171 4.51 11.36 0.29
CA ILE A 171 5.79 12.03 0.51
C ILE A 171 6.74 11.43 -0.51
N SER A 172 7.12 12.21 -1.52
CA SER A 172 8.23 11.85 -2.41
C SER A 172 9.47 11.66 -1.53
N ARG A 173 9.94 10.43 -1.37
CA ARG A 173 11.33 10.22 -0.97
C ARG A 173 12.17 10.60 -2.19
N GLU A 174 12.81 11.76 -2.13
CA GLU A 174 13.97 11.98 -2.99
C GLU A 174 15.01 10.90 -2.62
N LEU A 175 15.54 10.27 -3.67
CA LEU A 175 16.38 9.09 -3.67
C LEU A 175 17.64 9.23 -2.81
#